data_AF-A0AAD6Z8R0-F1
#
_entry.id   AF-A0AAD6Z8R0-F1
#
_cell.length_a   1.000
_cell.length_b   1.000
_cell.length_c   1.000
_cell.angle_alpha   90.00
_cell.angle_beta   90.00
_cell.angle_gamma   90.00
#
_symmetry.space_group_name_H-M   'P 1'
#
loop_
_entity.id
_entity.type
_entity.pdbx_description
1 polymer ?
#
loop_
_entity_poly.entity_id
_entity_poly.type
_entity_poly.pdbx_seq_one_letter_code
_entity_poly.pdbx_strand_id
1 'polypeptide(L)' 'AVSAVLVNRQRGGGLNWPSSIVDLLKMHGLDSSLSARKALADELNVHAGADGTATQNMALHQAVVARLKENGG' A
#
# COMPACT_ATOMS: atom_id res chain seq x y z
N ALA A 1 9.72 -9.56 8.64
CA ALA A 1 8.90 -9.77 7.43
C ALA A 1 7.67 -8.88 7.54
N VAL A 2 7.27 -8.20 6.48
CA VAL A 2 6.15 -7.23 6.51
C VAL A 2 4.79 -7.93 6.68
N SER A 3 4.82 -9.24 6.92
CA SER A 3 3.73 -10.12 7.33
C SER A 3 3.00 -9.76 8.64
N ALA A 4 3.37 -8.69 9.35
CA ALA A 4 2.86 -8.42 10.70
C ALA A 4 2.21 -7.04 10.93
N VAL A 5 2.05 -6.16 9.94
CA VAL A 5 1.61 -4.78 10.23
C VAL A 5 0.41 -4.34 9.39
N LEU A 6 -0.74 -4.98 9.58
CA LEU A 6 -2.02 -4.39 9.17
C LEU A 6 -3.04 -4.58 10.32
N VAL A 7 -2.72 -4.00 11.49
CA VAL A 7 -3.67 -3.90 12.61
C VAL A 7 -4.58 -2.68 12.36
N ASN A 8 -5.88 -2.94 12.32
CA ASN A 8 -6.96 -1.98 12.05
C ASN A 8 -6.89 -0.73 12.94
N ARG A 9 -6.51 0.43 12.39
CA ARG A 9 -6.60 1.71 13.08
C ARG A 9 -7.09 2.81 12.15
N GLN A 10 -8.40 2.89 11.96
CA GLN A 10 -8.99 3.99 11.20
C GLN A 10 -8.83 5.33 11.93
N ARG A 11 -8.02 6.24 11.37
CA ARG A 11 -8.05 7.67 11.69
C ARG A 11 -8.69 8.41 10.52
N GLY A 12 -9.72 9.19 10.83
CA GLY A 12 -10.74 9.66 9.90
C GLY A 12 -10.38 10.88 9.05
N GLY A 13 -11.22 11.07 8.03
CA GLY A 13 -11.46 12.33 7.31
C GLY A 13 -10.48 12.64 6.18
N GLY A 14 -10.91 12.47 4.93
CA GLY A 14 -10.27 13.09 3.75
C GLY A 14 -9.20 12.26 3.01
N LEU A 15 -8.95 11.02 3.42
CA LEU A 15 -8.02 10.12 2.73
C LEU A 15 -8.70 9.41 1.55
N ASN A 16 -8.10 9.45 0.36
CA ASN A 16 -8.57 8.73 -0.84
C ASN A 16 -7.93 7.33 -0.93
N TRP A 17 -8.00 6.59 0.18
CA TRP A 17 -7.47 5.23 0.27
C TRP A 17 -8.02 4.23 -0.75
N PRO A 18 -9.25 4.36 -1.31
CA PRO A 18 -9.74 3.40 -2.30
C PRO A 18 -8.95 3.42 -3.61
N SER A 19 -8.16 4.47 -3.87
CA SER A 19 -7.37 4.61 -5.11
C SER A 19 -5.93 5.06 -4.91
N SER A 20 -5.53 5.41 -3.68
CA SER A 20 -4.19 5.88 -3.36
C SER A 20 -3.48 4.92 -2.41
N ILE A 21 -2.37 4.33 -2.86
CA ILE A 21 -1.47 3.54 -1.99
C ILE A 21 -0.96 4.38 -0.81
N VAL A 22 -0.68 5.67 -1.03
CA VAL A 22 -0.18 6.56 0.04
C VAL A 22 -1.22 6.70 1.15
N ASP A 23 -2.48 6.93 0.77
CA ASP A 23 -3.56 7.12 1.74
C ASP A 23 -4.00 5.80 2.39
N LEU A 24 -3.90 4.69 1.65
CA LEU A 24 -4.07 3.35 2.20
C LEU A 24 -3.04 3.09 3.31
N LEU A 25 -1.76 3.34 3.05
CA LEU A 25 -0.69 3.17 4.04
C LEU A 25 -0.89 4.09 5.25
N LYS A 26 -1.20 5.38 5.03
CA LYS A 26 -1.50 6.34 6.11
C LYS A 26 -2.67 5.89 6.98
N MET A 27 -3.73 5.37 6.38
CA MET A 27 -4.90 4.89 7.12
C MET A 27 -4.53 3.75 8.06
N HIS A 28 -3.61 2.87 7.65
CA HIS A 28 -3.08 1.80 8.49
C HIS A 28 -1.94 2.24 9.41
N GLY A 29 -1.59 3.53 9.45
CA GLY A 29 -0.49 4.07 10.26
C GLY A 29 0.90 3.63 9.79
N LEU A 30 1.04 3.25 8.52
CA LEU A 30 2.28 2.82 7.88
C LEU A 30 3.02 3.99 7.24
N ASP A 31 4.34 3.82 7.04
CA ASP A 31 5.13 4.78 6.26
C ASP A 31 4.68 4.78 4.79
N SER A 32 4.24 5.94 4.31
CA SER A 32 3.80 6.16 2.93
C SER A 32 4.87 6.77 2.03
N SER A 33 6.11 6.89 2.52
CA SER A 33 7.24 7.43 1.78
C SER A 33 7.50 6.69 0.47
N LEU A 34 8.22 7.32 -0.46
CA LEU A 34 8.62 6.65 -1.70
C LEU A 34 9.48 5.42 -1.41
N SER A 35 10.43 5.51 -0.48
CA SER A 35 11.31 4.40 -0.09
C SER A 35 10.53 3.21 0.46
N ALA A 36 9.53 3.46 1.31
CA ALA A 36 8.66 2.40 1.84
C ALA A 36 7.83 1.73 0.74
N ARG A 37 7.27 2.52 -0.20
CA ARG A 37 6.52 1.97 -1.33
C ARG A 37 7.39 1.13 -2.27
N LYS A 38 8.64 1.54 -2.50
CA LYS A 38 9.60 0.76 -3.28
C LYS A 38 9.88 -0.61 -2.65
N ALA A 39 10.22 -0.61 -1.36
CA ALA A 39 10.48 -1.85 -0.63
C ALA A 39 9.25 -2.78 -0.63
N LEU A 40 8.05 -2.21 -0.48
CA LEU A 40 6.81 -2.97 -0.54
C LEU A 40 6.51 -3.50 -1.96
N ALA A 41 6.82 -2.73 -3.00
CA ALA A 41 6.70 -3.16 -4.39
C ALA A 41 7.65 -4.33 -4.68
N ASP A 42 8.90 -4.27 -4.19
CA ASP A 42 9.85 -5.36 -4.33
C ASP A 42 9.38 -6.63 -3.61
N GLU A 43 8.89 -6.50 -2.37
CA GLU A 43 8.37 -7.64 -1.58
C GLU A 43 7.14 -8.30 -2.21
N LEU A 44 6.27 -7.50 -2.84
CA LEU A 44 5.08 -7.98 -3.54
C LEU A 44 5.34 -8.30 -5.03
N ASN A 45 6.60 -8.20 -5.47
CA ASN A 45 7.01 -8.42 -6.86
C ASN A 45 6.24 -7.58 -7.89
N VAL A 46 6.03 -6.29 -7.59
CA VAL A 46 5.33 -5.30 -8.43
C VAL A 46 6.35 -4.45 -9.20
N HIS A 47 6.53 -4.74 -10.48
CA HIS A 47 7.51 -4.08 -11.37
C HIS A 47 6.85 -3.25 -12.48
N ALA A 48 5.81 -2.47 -12.14
CA ALA A 48 5.05 -1.68 -13.11
C ALA A 48 5.51 -0.22 -13.13
N GLY A 49 6.06 0.23 -14.25
CA GLY A 49 6.53 1.61 -14.40
C GLY A 49 7.73 1.95 -13.52
N ALA A 50 8.15 3.22 -13.56
CA ALA A 50 9.26 3.70 -12.73
C ALA A 50 8.80 4.03 -11.30
N ASP A 51 9.75 4.07 -10.37
CA ASP A 51 9.49 4.37 -8.97
C ASP A 51 8.75 5.69 -8.77
N GLY A 52 7.69 5.67 -7.96
CA GLY A 52 6.90 6.83 -7.60
C GLY A 52 5.90 7.28 -8.66
N THR A 53 5.94 6.72 -9.87
CA THR A 53 4.99 7.04 -10.94
C THR A 53 3.56 6.64 -10.59
N ALA A 54 2.58 7.28 -11.23
CA ALA A 54 1.17 6.92 -11.08
C ALA A 54 0.94 5.43 -11.42
N THR A 55 1.60 4.94 -12.48
CA THR A 55 1.56 3.54 -12.90
C THR A 55 2.01 2.58 -11.79
N GLN A 56 3.16 2.83 -11.18
CA GLN A 56 3.65 2.00 -10.07
C GLN A 56 2.69 2.06 -8.88
N ASN A 57 2.22 3.25 -8.54
CA ASN A 57 1.36 3.45 -7.37
C ASN A 57 0.02 2.74 -7.49
N MET A 58 -0.57 2.75 -8.69
CA MET A 58 -1.80 2.03 -8.97
C MET A 58 -1.59 0.51 -8.90
N ALA A 59 -0.53 -0.01 -9.52
CA ALA A 59 -0.23 -1.45 -9.48
C ALA A 59 0.04 -1.93 -8.05
N LEU A 60 0.82 -1.16 -7.29
CA LEU A 60 1.13 -1.45 -5.89
C LEU A 60 -0.14 -1.41 -5.02
N HIS A 61 -1.01 -0.41 -5.22
CA HIS A 61 -2.29 -0.34 -4.52
C HIS A 61 -3.13 -1.59 -4.74
N GLN A 62 -3.27 -2.05 -5.99
CA GLN A 62 -4.04 -3.26 -6.31
C GLN A 62 -3.44 -4.50 -5.65
N ALA A 63 -2.11 -4.66 -5.68
CA ALA A 63 -1.43 -5.79 -5.05
C ALA A 63 -1.63 -5.82 -3.52
N VAL A 64 -1.53 -4.67 -2.86
CA VAL A 64 -1.76 -4.55 -1.41
C VAL A 64 -3.21 -4.86 -1.05
N VAL A 65 -4.18 -4.36 -1.82
CA VAL A 65 -5.61 -4.66 -1.61
C VAL A 65 -5.90 -6.15 -1.81
N ALA A 66 -5.31 -6.79 -2.83
CA ALA A 66 -5.45 -8.23 -3.05
C ALA A 66 -4.90 -9.02 -1.86
N ARG A 67 -3.69 -8.70 -1.41
CA ARG A 67 -3.04 -9.34 -0.26
C ARG A 67 -3.83 -9.16 1.05
N LEU A 68 -4.46 -8.00 1.23
CA LEU A 68 -5.35 -7.73 2.36
C LEU A 68 -6.60 -8.63 2.34
N LYS A 69 -7.19 -8.85 1.16
CA LYS A 69 -8.34 -9.76 1.00
C LYS A 69 -7.98 -11.21 1.28
N GLU A 70 -6.77 -11.65 0.88
CA GLU A 70 -6.30 -13.02 1.11
C GLU A 70 -6.03 -13.34 2.59
N ASN A 71 -5.57 -12.36 3.39
CA ASN A 71 -5.25 -12.55 4.81
C ASN A 71 -6.40 -12.17 5.76
N GLY A 72 -7.50 -11.64 5.23
CA GLY A 72 -8.60 -11.03 5.99
C GLY A 72 -9.95 -11.72 5.82
N GLY A 73 -9.95 -12.98 5.37
CA GLY A 73 -11.07 -13.92 5.49
C GLY A 73 -10.97 -14.76 6.76
#